data_AF-A0A2Y0LEW9-F1
#
_entry.id   AF-A0A2Y0LEW9-F1
#
_cell.length_a   1.000
_cell.length_b   1.000
_cell.length_c   1.000
_cell.angle_alpha   90.00
_cell.angle_beta   90.00
_cell.angle_gamma   90.00
#
_symmetry.space_group_name_H-M   'P 1'
#
loop_
_entity.id
_entity.type
_entity.pdbx_description
1 polymer ?
#
loop_
_entity_poly.entity_id
_entity_poly.type
_entity_poly.pdbx_seq_one_letter_code
_entity_poly.pdbx_strand_id
1 'polypeptide(L)' 'MSNEHIHHYQRDGSIFICQRCGTAKHRNGKYWWAGRYSESEPPCGDDVVGQDAWFETAKSEEG' A
#
# COMPACT_ATOMS: atom_id res chain seq x y z
N MET A 1 -17.46 -10.26 -11.58
CA MET A 1 -16.87 -9.08 -12.22
C MET A 1 -15.84 -8.55 -11.24
N SER A 2 -14.55 -8.78 -11.53
CA SER A 2 -13.48 -8.32 -10.64
C SER A 2 -13.37 -6.82 -10.77
N ASN A 3 -14.00 -6.07 -9.86
CA ASN A 3 -13.68 -4.66 -9.64
C ASN A 3 -12.32 -4.60 -8.94
N GLU A 4 -11.28 -5.08 -9.61
CA GLU A 4 -9.91 -4.89 -9.17
C GLU A 4 -9.62 -3.39 -9.30
N HIS A 5 -9.73 -2.68 -8.19
CA HIS A 5 -9.29 -1.30 -8.12
C HIS A 5 -7.79 -1.29 -8.42
N ILE A 6 -7.42 -0.75 -9.57
CA ILE A 6 -6.01 -0.53 -9.90
C ILE A 6 -5.51 0.65 -9.08
N HIS A 7 -4.37 0.50 -8.41
CA HIS A 7 -3.73 1.58 -7.65
C HIS A 7 -3.48 2.78 -8.56
N HIS A 8 -4.01 3.95 -8.18
CA HIS A 8 -3.73 5.20 -8.88
C HIS A 8 -2.58 5.94 -8.19
N TYR A 9 -1.36 5.50 -8.49
CA TYR A 9 -0.15 6.09 -7.95
C TYR A 9 0.16 7.45 -8.58
N GLN A 10 0.17 8.49 -7.74
CA GLN A 10 0.72 9.79 -8.09
C GLN A 10 2.11 9.92 -7.47
N ARG A 11 3.05 10.44 -8.24
CA ARG A 11 4.42 10.66 -7.76
C ARG A 11 4.45 11.90 -6.86
N ASP A 12 4.95 11.73 -5.65
CA ASP A 12 5.28 12.80 -4.71
C ASP A 12 6.78 12.72 -4.35
N GLY A 13 7.58 13.56 -5.00
CA GLY A 13 9.04 13.52 -4.90
C GLY A 13 9.67 12.18 -5.32
N SER A 14 10.15 11.41 -4.35
CA SER A 14 10.79 10.09 -4.52
C SER A 14 9.86 8.90 -4.24
N ILE A 15 8.63 9.17 -3.80
CA ILE A 15 7.64 8.17 -3.40
C ILE A 15 6.44 8.25 -4.35
N PHE A 16 5.75 7.13 -4.55
CA PHE A 16 4.51 7.06 -5.32
C PHE A 16 3.35 6.79 -4.36
N ILE A 17 2.42 7.71 -4.22
CA ILE A 17 1.29 7.61 -3.28
C ILE A 17 0.01 7.31 -4.05
N CYS A 18 -0.65 6.21 -3.71
CA CYS A 18 -1.96 5.87 -4.24
C CYS A 18 -2.99 6.88 -3.71
N GLN A 19 -3.64 7.60 -4.62
CA GLN A 19 -4.63 8.63 -4.27
C GLN A 19 -5.96 8.05 -3.75
N ARG A 20 -6.12 6.72 -3.73
CA ARG A 20 -7.34 6.04 -3.27
C ARG A 20 -7.20 5.50 -1.85
N CYS A 21 -6.24 4.63 -1.61
CA CYS A 21 -6.03 3.98 -0.31
C CYS A 21 -4.88 4.58 0.50
N GLY A 22 -4.11 5.52 -0.06
CA GLY A 22 -2.98 6.14 0.63
C GLY A 22 -1.72 5.28 0.72
N THR A 23 -1.68 4.11 0.06
CA THR A 23 -0.47 3.27 -0.02
C THR A 23 0.67 4.05 -0.69
N ALA A 24 1.83 4.06 -0.05
CA ALA A 24 3.04 4.71 -0.52
C ALA A 24 4.05 3.66 -1.03
N LYS A 25 4.31 3.65 -2.33
CA LYS A 25 5.35 2.83 -2.97
C LYS A 25 6.67 3.58 -3.03
N HIS A 26 7.68 3.05 -2.35
CA HIS A 26 9.02 3.60 -2.33
C HIS A 26 9.89 3.00 -3.44
N ARG A 27 10.97 3.69 -3.83
CA ARG A 27 11.90 3.22 -4.88
C ARG A 27 12.64 1.93 -4.54
N ASN A 28 12.72 1.57 -3.26
CA ASN A 28 13.31 0.31 -2.80
C ASN A 28 12.37 -0.89 -3.02
N GLY A 29 11.21 -0.70 -3.67
CA GLY A 29 10.22 -1.74 -3.91
C GLY A 29 9.31 -2.04 -2.73
N LYS A 30 9.46 -1.32 -1.60
CA LYS A 30 8.60 -1.48 -0.43
C LYS A 30 7.34 -0.63 -0.55
N TYR A 31 6.24 -1.20 -0.10
CA TYR A 31 4.94 -0.56 0.03
C TYR A 31 4.71 -0.22 1.50
N TRP A 32 4.42 1.04 1.75
CA TRP A 32 4.17 1.60 3.06
C TRP A 32 2.71 1.98 3.20
N TRP A 33 2.11 1.61 4.33
CA TRP A 33 0.73 1.96 4.62
C TRP A 33 0.51 1.93 6.13
N ALA A 34 -0.15 2.96 6.67
CA ALA A 34 -0.49 3.09 8.09
C ALA A 34 0.67 2.81 9.06
N GLY A 35 1.90 3.25 8.73
CA GLY A 35 3.09 3.08 9.58
C GLY A 35 3.76 1.69 9.51
N ARG A 36 3.29 0.81 8.63
CA ARG A 36 3.90 -0.50 8.34
C ARG A 36 4.40 -0.56 6.91
N TYR A 37 5.29 -1.53 6.65
CA TYR A 37 5.80 -1.79 5.31
C TYR A 37 5.81 -3.27 4.94
N SER A 38 5.65 -3.56 3.65
CA SER A 38 5.80 -4.89 3.07
C SER A 38 6.49 -4.81 1.70
N GLU A 39 7.04 -5.93 1.24
CA GLU A 39 7.55 -6.07 -0.13
C GLU A 39 6.42 -6.38 -1.11
N SER A 40 5.28 -6.86 -0.60
CA SER A 40 4.05 -7.09 -1.38
C SER A 40 3.17 -5.84 -1.39
N GLU A 41 2.53 -5.57 -2.51
CA GLU A 41 1.57 -4.46 -2.64
C GLU A 41 0.25 -4.81 -1.90
N PRO A 42 -0.30 -3.91 -1.07
CA PRO A 42 -1.61 -4.13 -0.47
C PRO A 42 -2.72 -4.03 -1.53
N PRO A 43 -3.88 -4.64 -1.28
CA PRO A 43 -5.08 -4.39 -2.09
C PRO A 43 -5.47 -2.90 -2.09
N CYS A 44 -5.93 -2.39 -3.23
CA CYS A 44 -6.37 -0.99 -3.36
C CYS A 44 -7.89 -0.87 -3.16
N GLY A 45 -8.33 0.30 -2.67
CA GLY A 45 -9.75 0.68 -2.67
C GLY A 45 -10.49 0.20 -1.43
N ASP A 46 -11.70 -0.34 -1.62
CA ASP A 46 -12.62 -0.72 -0.54
C ASP A 46 -12.42 -2.18 -0.08
N ASP A 47 -11.36 -2.85 -0.52
CA ASP A 47 -11.00 -4.18 -0.02
C ASP A 47 -10.35 -4.06 1.36
N VAL A 48 -11.20 -3.84 2.37
CA VAL A 48 -10.80 -3.71 3.77
C VAL A 48 -10.21 -5.02 4.28
N VAL A 49 -10.81 -6.16 3.93
CA VAL A 49 -10.35 -7.49 4.39
C VAL A 49 -8.94 -7.77 3.85
N GLY A 50 -8.68 -7.46 2.59
CA GLY A 50 -7.37 -7.61 1.99
C GLY A 50 -6.33 -6.64 2.56
N GLN A 51 -6.73 -5.40 2.86
CA GLN A 51 -5.87 -4.42 3.54
C GLN A 51 -5.53 -4.83 4.98
N ASP A 52 -6.49 -5.36 5.73
CA ASP A 52 -6.27 -5.89 7.09
C ASP A 52 -5.32 -7.08 7.06
N ALA A 53 -5.55 -8.05 6.15
CA ALA A 53 -4.65 -9.19 5.98
C ALA A 53 -3.22 -8.75 5.58
N TRP A 54 -3.10 -7.73 4.74
CA TRP A 54 -1.81 -7.13 4.43
C TRP A 54 -1.17 -6.49 5.67
N PHE A 55 -1.94 -5.72 6.46
CA PHE A 55 -1.46 -5.02 7.65
C PHE A 55 -0.93 -5.97 8.72
N GLU A 56 -1.62 -7.09 8.95
CA GLU A 56 -1.22 -8.12 9.90
C GLU A 56 0.11 -8.80 9.51
N THR A 57 0.40 -8.88 8.21
CA THR A 57 1.66 -9.48 7.70
C THR A 57 2.77 -8.45 7.46
N ALA A 58 2.43 -7.15 7.45
CA ALA A 58 3.36 -6.06 7.22
C ALA A 58 4.24 -5.82 8.46
N LYS A 59 5.51 -5.51 8.19
CA LYS A 59 6.51 -5.22 9.22
C LYS A 59 6.28 -3.81 9.76
N SER A 60 6.27 -3.65 11.07
CA SER A 60 6.40 -2.34 11.71
C SER A 60 7.83 -1.83 11.51
N GLU A 61 7.97 -0.52 11.29
CA GLU A 61 9.27 0.11 11.47
C GLU A 61 9.54 0.10 12.98
N GLU A 62 10.32 -0.88 13.46
CA GLU A 62 10.86 -0.84 14.82
C GLU A 62 11.81 0.37 14.87
N GLY A 63 11.36 1.43 15.53
CA GLY A 63 12.16 2.62 15.81
C GLY A 63 13.28 2.34 16.81
#